data_AF-A0A1A8I4K9-F1
#
_entry.id   AF-A0A1A8I4K9-F1
#
_cell.length_a   1.000
_cell.length_b   1.000
_cell.length_c   1.000
_cell.angle_alpha   90.00
_cell.angle_beta   90.00
_cell.angle_gamma   90.00
#
_symmetry.space_group_name_H-M   'P 1'
#
loop_
_entity.id
_entity.type
_entity.pdbx_description
1 polymer ?
#
loop_
_entity_poly.entity_id
_entity_poly.type
_entity_poly.pdbx_seq_one_letter_code
_entity_poly.pdbx_strand_id
1 'polypeptide(L)'
;SKDVSGQLHIIDPLRVTLSPKNLKTGISSTLFFTCSVEGSPEYAITWYRNTEPIIPDQHISIQGQHNDTLQITAAQKFHSG
;
A
#
# COMPACT_ATOMS: atom_id res chain seq x y z
N SER A 1 -10.18 45.10 22.50
CA SER A 1 -9.16 44.38 21.71
C SER A 1 -9.86 43.28 20.93
N LYS A 2 -9.66 43.16 19.62
CA LYS A 2 -10.10 41.97 18.88
C LYS A 2 -8.85 41.16 18.57
N ASP A 3 -8.66 40.07 19.28
CA ASP A 3 -7.64 39.09 18.94
C ASP A 3 -8.11 38.31 17.71
N VAL A 4 -7.28 38.28 16.68
CA VAL A 4 -7.51 37.48 15.47
C VAL A 4 -6.48 36.35 15.50
N SER A 5 -6.96 35.11 15.59
CA SER A 5 -6.14 33.92 15.41
C SER A 5 -6.35 33.34 14.02
N GLY A 6 -5.26 32.81 13.45
CA GLY A 6 -5.28 32.04 12.21
C GLY A 6 -4.44 30.78 12.37
N GLN A 7 -4.79 29.71 11.67
CA GLN A 7 -4.01 28.47 11.64
C GLN A 7 -3.22 28.40 10.32
N LEU A 8 -1.95 28.02 10.41
CA LEU A 8 -1.11 27.67 9.27
C LEU A 8 -0.94 26.15 9.26
N HIS A 9 -1.40 25.49 8.18
CA HIS A 9 -1.15 24.06 7.97
C HIS A 9 -0.01 23.88 6.97
N ILE A 10 1.08 23.27 7.42
CA ILE A 10 2.20 22.89 6.56
C ILE A 10 1.88 21.52 5.95
N ILE A 11 1.87 21.45 4.62
CA ILE A 11 1.64 20.21 3.86
C ILE A 11 2.97 19.75 3.26
N ASP A 12 3.36 18.51 3.53
CA ASP A 12 4.55 17.87 2.96
C ASP A 12 4.14 16.88 1.86
N PRO A 13 4.57 17.04 0.60
CA PRO A 13 4.15 16.16 -0.48
C PRO A 13 4.39 14.68 -0.18
N LEU A 14 3.39 13.85 -0.50
CA LEU A 14 3.50 12.41 -0.31
C LEU A 14 4.62 11.81 -1.17
N ARG A 15 5.50 11.03 -0.54
CA ARG A 15 6.55 10.24 -1.19
C ARG A 15 6.24 8.77 -0.97
N VAL A 16 6.10 8.03 -2.08
CA VAL A 16 5.70 6.62 -2.05
C VAL A 16 6.84 5.73 -2.50
N THR A 17 7.13 4.70 -1.72
CA THR A 17 8.13 3.68 -2.04
C THR A 17 7.50 2.29 -1.99
N LEU A 18 7.56 1.58 -3.12
CA LEU A 18 7.08 0.21 -3.26
C LEU A 18 8.24 -0.79 -3.27
N SER A 19 8.09 -1.89 -2.53
CA SER A 19 9.09 -2.97 -2.47
C SER A 19 8.45 -4.36 -2.39
N PRO A 20 8.95 -5.38 -3.10
CA PRO A 20 9.88 -5.28 -4.22
C PRO A 20 9.20 -4.65 -5.46
N LYS A 21 10.00 -4.04 -6.34
CA LYS A 21 9.48 -3.48 -7.61
C LYS A 21 9.07 -4.56 -8.61
N ASN A 22 9.79 -5.69 -8.60
CA ASN A 22 9.54 -6.86 -9.44
C ASN A 22 9.97 -8.09 -8.64
N LEU A 23 9.22 -9.18 -8.74
CA LEU A 23 9.53 -10.43 -8.07
C LEU A 23 9.22 -11.61 -8.97
N LYS A 24 10.20 -12.50 -9.16
CA LYS A 24 10.00 -13.81 -9.81
C LYS A 24 10.07 -14.87 -8.73
N THR A 25 9.02 -15.67 -8.61
CA THR A 25 8.92 -16.71 -7.58
C THR A 25 8.29 -17.99 -8.15
N GLY A 26 8.42 -19.09 -7.41
CA GLY A 26 7.72 -20.34 -7.69
C GLY A 26 6.26 -20.34 -7.20
N ILE A 27 5.48 -21.29 -7.73
CA ILE A 27 4.15 -21.62 -7.23
C ILE A 27 4.26 -22.08 -5.76
N SER A 28 3.20 -21.87 -4.98
CA SER A 28 3.12 -22.20 -3.55
C SER A 28 4.02 -21.37 -2.62
N SER A 29 4.72 -20.36 -3.14
CA SER A 29 5.49 -19.43 -2.31
C SER A 29 4.59 -18.42 -1.58
N THR A 30 5.13 -17.84 -0.51
CA THR A 30 4.53 -16.67 0.16
C THR A 30 5.31 -15.43 -0.22
N LEU A 31 4.59 -14.37 -0.61
CA LEU A 31 5.13 -13.10 -1.08
C LEU A 31 4.62 -11.96 -0.22
N PHE A 32 5.45 -10.94 -0.11
CA PHE A 32 5.13 -9.68 0.56
C PHE A 32 5.49 -8.52 -0.36
N PHE A 33 4.54 -7.62 -0.55
CA PHE A 33 4.76 -6.31 -1.16
C PHE A 33 4.45 -5.25 -0.11
N THR A 34 5.34 -4.27 0.03
CA THR A 34 5.22 -3.18 0.98
C THR A 34 5.13 -1.84 0.26
N CYS A 35 4.32 -0.94 0.80
CA CYS A 35 4.09 0.41 0.34
C CYS A 35 4.35 1.37 1.50
N SER A 36 5.52 2.01 1.50
CA SER A 36 5.86 3.05 2.47
C SER A 36 5.46 4.40 1.92
N VAL A 37 4.76 5.20 2.72
CA VAL A 37 4.35 6.57 2.39
C VAL A 37 4.91 7.51 3.44
N GLU A 38 5.61 8.54 3.00
CA GLU A 38 6.12 9.64 3.82
C GLU A 38 5.44 10.95 3.40
N GLY A 39 5.24 11.88 4.33
CA GLY A 39 4.61 13.18 4.07
C GLY A 39 3.28 13.36 4.80
N SER A 40 2.52 14.39 4.42
CA SER A 40 1.24 14.78 5.02
C SER A 40 0.28 15.35 3.96
N PRO A 41 -1.04 15.40 4.19
CA PRO A 41 -1.81 14.96 5.36
C PRO A 41 -2.05 13.43 5.36
N GLU A 42 -3.02 12.95 6.14
CA GLU A 42 -3.40 11.53 6.19
C GLU A 42 -3.67 10.95 4.80
N TYR A 43 -3.28 9.69 4.62
CA TYR A 43 -3.37 8.95 3.37
C TYR A 43 -3.98 7.56 3.58
N ALA A 44 -4.47 6.98 2.49
CA ALA A 44 -4.95 5.61 2.43
C ALA A 44 -4.24 4.86 1.29
N ILE A 45 -3.93 3.59 1.50
CA ILE A 45 -3.31 2.73 0.49
C ILE A 45 -4.37 1.76 -0.05
N THR A 46 -4.43 1.64 -1.38
CA THR A 46 -5.26 0.67 -2.09
C THR A 46 -4.40 -0.11 -3.07
N TRP A 47 -4.49 -1.44 -3.01
CA TRP A 47 -3.72 -2.33 -3.86
C TRP A 47 -4.47 -2.69 -5.14
N TYR A 48 -3.75 -2.70 -6.26
CA TYR A 48 -4.28 -3.05 -7.57
C TYR A 48 -3.41 -4.12 -8.24
N ARG A 49 -4.04 -4.98 -9.03
CA ARG A 49 -3.38 -5.92 -9.95
C ARG A 49 -3.98 -5.72 -11.33
N ASN A 50 -3.15 -5.46 -12.35
CA ASN A 50 -3.62 -5.27 -13.73
C ASN A 50 -4.75 -4.24 -13.84
N THR A 51 -4.65 -3.12 -13.13
CA THR A 51 -5.67 -2.05 -13.05
C THR A 51 -6.96 -2.38 -12.31
N GLU A 52 -7.11 -3.59 -11.78
CA GLU A 52 -8.26 -4.00 -10.97
C GLU A 52 -7.93 -3.95 -9.47
N PRO A 53 -8.86 -3.49 -8.61
CA PRO A 53 -8.63 -3.48 -7.17
C PRO A 53 -8.50 -4.91 -6.65
N ILE A 54 -7.51 -5.14 -5.80
CA ILE A 54 -7.33 -6.44 -5.14
C ILE A 54 -8.35 -6.57 -4.02
N ILE A 55 -9.12 -7.65 -4.06
CA ILE A 55 -10.04 -8.05 -2.99
C ILE A 55 -9.38 -9.18 -2.20
N PRO A 56 -9.23 -9.05 -0.87
CA PRO A 56 -8.69 -10.12 -0.03
C PRO A 56 -9.52 -11.41 -0.14
N ASP A 57 -8.83 -12.55 -0.09
CA ASP A 57 -9.42 -13.88 -0.18
C ASP A 57 -8.61 -14.91 0.65
N GLN A 58 -8.73 -16.19 0.34
CA GLN A 58 -7.98 -17.24 1.03
C GLN A 58 -6.45 -17.14 0.84
N HIS A 59 -5.99 -16.59 -0.29
CA HIS A 59 -4.58 -16.49 -0.65
C HIS A 59 -4.03 -15.08 -0.41
N ILE A 60 -4.86 -14.06 -0.52
CA ILE A 60 -4.47 -12.66 -0.48
C ILE A 60 -4.95 -11.99 0.80
N SER A 61 -4.03 -11.33 1.51
CA SER A 61 -4.36 -10.47 2.65
C SER A 61 -3.68 -9.11 2.54
N ILE A 62 -4.35 -8.08 3.04
CA ILE A 62 -3.83 -6.73 3.13
C ILE A 62 -3.68 -6.41 4.63
N GLN A 63 -2.50 -5.96 5.02
CA GLN A 63 -2.05 -5.85 6.40
C GLN A 63 -1.40 -4.49 6.68
N GLY A 64 -1.26 -4.21 7.97
CA GLY A 64 -0.66 -2.99 8.49
C GLY A 64 -1.67 -1.86 8.67
N GLN A 65 -1.28 -0.85 9.45
CA GLN A 65 -2.22 0.20 9.92
C GLN A 65 -2.83 1.00 8.77
N HIS A 66 -2.09 1.17 7.69
CA HIS A 66 -2.52 1.93 6.51
C HIS A 66 -2.70 1.05 5.28
N ASN A 67 -2.86 -0.27 5.45
CA ASN A 67 -2.84 -1.25 4.35
C ASN A 67 -1.50 -1.26 3.59
N ASP A 68 -0.39 -1.04 4.30
CA ASP A 68 0.95 -0.89 3.73
C ASP A 68 1.57 -2.21 3.26
N THR A 69 1.02 -3.37 3.65
CA THR A 69 1.56 -4.67 3.25
C THR A 69 0.52 -5.52 2.53
N LEU A 70 0.80 -5.94 1.30
CA LEU A 70 0.06 -6.97 0.57
C LEU A 70 0.80 -8.31 0.69
N GLN A 71 0.15 -9.29 1.28
CA GLN A 71 0.66 -10.66 1.39
C GLN A 71 -0.11 -11.59 0.46
N ILE A 72 0.61 -12.38 -0.33
CA ILE A 72 0.06 -13.45 -1.18
C ILE A 72 0.66 -14.77 -0.70
N THR A 73 -0.18 -15.70 -0.25
CA THR A 73 0.22 -17.04 0.20
C THR A 73 -0.10 -18.09 -0.85
N ALA A 74 0.68 -19.17 -0.85
CA ALA A 74 0.54 -20.27 -1.80
C ALA A 74 0.37 -19.77 -3.25
N ALA A 75 1.29 -18.92 -3.73
CA ALA A 75 1.21 -18.22 -5.01
C ALA A 75 0.84 -19.15 -6.18
N GLN A 76 0.05 -18.64 -7.13
CA GLN A 76 -0.52 -19.42 -8.24
C GLN A 76 -0.32 -18.65 -9.53
N LYS A 77 -0.44 -19.32 -10.68
CA LYS A 77 -0.20 -18.69 -11.98
C LYS A 77 -1.10 -17.47 -12.23
N PHE A 78 -2.36 -17.48 -11.79
CA PHE A 78 -3.25 -16.32 -11.97
C PHE A 78 -2.90 -15.13 -11.05
N HIS A 79 -2.03 -15.31 -10.05
CA HIS A 79 -1.54 -14.21 -9.24
C HIS A 79 -0.52 -13.32 -9.97
N SER A 80 0.04 -13.79 -11.10
CA SER A 80 0.98 -12.99 -11.90
C SER A 80 0.29 -11.83 -12.62
N GLY A 81 0.98 -10.70 -12.73
CA GLY A 81 0.56 -9.48 -13.43
C GLY A 81 1.62 -8.40 -13.25
#